data_AF-A0A4S2F8T6-F1
#
_entry.id   AF-A0A4S2F8T6-F1
#
_cell.length_a   1.000
_cell.length_b   1.000
_cell.length_c   1.000
_cell.angle_alpha   90.00
_cell.angle_beta   90.00
_cell.angle_gamma   90.00
#
_symmetry.space_group_name_H-M   'P 1'
#
loop_
_entity.id
_entity.type
_entity.pdbx_description
1 polymer ?
#
loop_
_entity_poly.entity_id
_entity_poly.type
_entity_poly.pdbx_seq_one_letter_code
_entity_poly.pdbx_strand_id
1 'polypeptide(L)'
;MEHEKLHALVNDLLPNYIDHLTSPESDKLIEDHLAHCPRCQKSLERMREEQESAMEDAIEVDYLKKVRKKGRRNVIVAVCVALLAVSAGIGVWVFGWGTKADPATLGYTVDVKLDDVVLQVASDVEGRKVSRVAWSETDGRVQAEVYTVPGTQQAPETVVYTANGGVEKVDVGGWTAWENNQAISSELAALYARRVEYVGDVSGVSRLLETMRVSNWIGGYTMELDDTRLIVDGERVMNEAYTKQNALLLLSLITNASALTWRSGDQEQTITAEQLSEEVGRDIKEGYRSVAVLQQNLDRLDEEGYAWLTYYLDLTLEDDFSKDEVVTIEVWRDGKMVASQSARVRDWLQGANRLEQAFWLEKGDYTWTITLDGQQSGPMPLEPHTRYTAKAGQWKKEGEGQ
;
A
#
# COMPACT_ATOMS: atom_id res chain seq x y z
N MET A 1 -4.60 -80.41 -61.76
CA MET A 1 -5.27 -80.08 -60.48
C MET A 1 -4.31 -80.04 -59.30
N GLU A 2 -3.30 -80.91 -59.18
CA GLU A 2 -2.34 -80.85 -58.03
C GLU A 2 -1.42 -79.62 -58.05
N HIS A 3 -0.93 -79.23 -59.22
CA HIS A 3 0.00 -78.11 -59.37
C HIS A 3 -0.59 -76.72 -59.01
N GLU A 4 -1.92 -76.59 -59.11
CA GLU A 4 -2.66 -75.37 -58.78
C GLU A 4 -2.94 -75.27 -57.27
N LYS A 5 -3.22 -76.41 -56.62
CA LYS A 5 -3.33 -76.49 -55.16
C LYS A 5 -2.00 -76.20 -54.47
N LEU A 6 -0.89 -76.67 -55.02
CA LEU A 6 0.45 -76.37 -54.48
C LEU A 6 0.80 -74.88 -54.62
N HIS A 7 0.41 -74.24 -55.73
CA HIS A 7 0.61 -72.81 -55.93
C HIS A 7 -0.16 -71.95 -54.90
N ALA A 8 -1.42 -72.31 -54.63
CA ALA A 8 -2.22 -71.66 -53.60
C ALA A 8 -1.61 -71.85 -52.21
N LEU A 9 -1.22 -73.08 -51.86
CA LEU A 9 -0.59 -73.39 -50.59
C LEU A 9 0.72 -72.62 -50.39
N VAL A 10 1.62 -72.62 -51.37
CA VAL A 10 2.89 -71.89 -51.27
C VAL A 10 2.63 -70.40 -51.12
N ASN A 11 1.74 -69.82 -51.92
CA ASN A 11 1.42 -68.39 -51.85
C ASN A 11 0.79 -67.96 -50.51
N ASP A 12 -0.03 -68.81 -49.89
CA ASP A 12 -0.61 -68.58 -48.56
C ASP A 12 0.45 -68.68 -47.45
N LEU A 13 1.50 -69.48 -47.66
CA LEU A 13 2.60 -69.65 -46.70
C LEU A 13 3.74 -68.65 -46.90
N LEU A 14 3.83 -67.95 -48.03
CA LEU A 14 4.91 -66.98 -48.30
C LEU A 14 5.07 -65.91 -47.22
N PRO A 15 4.01 -65.30 -46.66
CA PRO A 15 4.16 -64.31 -45.58
C PRO A 15 4.85 -64.92 -44.34
N ASN A 16 4.42 -66.11 -43.93
CA ASN A 16 5.04 -66.82 -42.79
C ASN A 16 6.47 -67.26 -43.09
N TYR A 17 6.77 -67.61 -44.35
CA TYR A 17 8.12 -67.95 -44.79
C TYR A 17 9.07 -66.75 -44.73
N ILE A 18 8.60 -65.57 -45.14
CA ILE A 18 9.34 -64.30 -45.06
C ILE A 18 9.64 -63.93 -43.59
N ASP A 19 8.67 -64.13 -42.71
CA ASP A 19 8.82 -63.87 -41.27
C ASP A 19 9.58 -64.99 -40.51
N HIS A 20 10.08 -66.02 -41.24
CA HIS A 20 10.78 -67.19 -40.69
C HIS A 20 9.95 -67.97 -39.63
N LEU A 21 8.64 -68.06 -39.84
CA LEU A 21 7.67 -68.74 -38.97
C LEU A 21 7.21 -70.10 -39.53
N THR A 22 7.81 -70.58 -40.61
CA THR A 22 7.57 -71.89 -41.22
C THR A 22 8.49 -72.97 -40.65
N SER A 23 8.09 -74.24 -40.77
CA SER A 23 8.92 -75.38 -40.35
C SER A 23 9.95 -75.72 -41.44
N PRO A 24 11.09 -76.36 -41.09
CA PRO A 24 12.11 -76.75 -42.08
C PRO A 24 11.61 -77.69 -43.18
N GLU A 25 10.57 -78.48 -42.90
CA GLU A 25 9.90 -79.33 -43.91
C GLU A 25 9.09 -78.50 -44.90
N SER A 26 8.42 -77.45 -44.41
CA SER A 26 7.65 -76.52 -45.23
C SER A 26 8.57 -75.62 -46.07
N ASP A 27 9.70 -75.20 -45.52
CA ASP A 27 10.70 -74.38 -46.21
C ASP A 27 11.22 -75.07 -47.46
N LYS A 28 11.61 -76.35 -47.34
CA LYS A 28 12.07 -77.16 -48.48
C LYS A 28 11.01 -77.26 -49.57
N LEU A 29 9.74 -77.48 -49.19
CA LEU A 29 8.62 -77.54 -50.14
C LEU A 29 8.43 -76.20 -50.87
N ILE A 30 8.54 -75.09 -50.14
CA ILE A 30 8.40 -73.73 -50.68
C ILE A 30 9.58 -73.41 -51.62
N GLU A 31 10.81 -73.71 -51.23
CA GLU A 31 12.03 -73.51 -52.03
C GLU A 31 12.01 -74.31 -53.34
N ASP A 32 11.67 -75.59 -53.28
CA ASP A 32 11.56 -76.46 -54.45
C ASP A 32 10.51 -75.94 -55.46
N HIS A 33 9.39 -75.42 -54.96
CA HIS A 33 8.34 -74.83 -55.80
C HIS A 33 8.74 -73.45 -56.36
N LEU A 34 9.40 -72.60 -55.56
CA LEU A 34 9.91 -71.31 -56.00
C LEU A 34 10.95 -71.45 -57.12
N ALA A 35 11.79 -72.48 -57.08
CA ALA A 35 12.80 -72.77 -58.11
C ALA A 35 12.18 -73.02 -59.51
N HIS A 36 10.93 -73.45 -59.57
CA HIS A 36 10.25 -73.83 -60.81
C HIS A 36 9.02 -72.95 -61.13
N CYS A 37 8.65 -71.99 -60.26
CA CYS A 37 7.45 -71.18 -60.41
C CYS A 37 7.72 -69.66 -60.38
N PRO A 38 7.87 -69.00 -61.55
CA PRO A 38 8.15 -67.56 -61.65
C PRO A 38 7.08 -66.67 -61.00
N ARG A 39 5.82 -67.14 -60.94
CA ARG A 39 4.71 -66.38 -60.36
C ARG A 39 4.79 -66.32 -58.82
N CYS A 40 5.19 -67.41 -58.16
CA CYS A 40 5.42 -67.40 -56.71
C CYS A 40 6.67 -66.60 -56.36
N GLN A 41 7.72 -66.69 -57.17
CA GLN A 41 8.94 -65.90 -56.99
C GLN A 41 8.66 -64.38 -57.02
N LYS A 42 7.89 -63.92 -58.01
CA LYS A 42 7.49 -62.50 -58.10
C LYS A 42 6.62 -62.05 -56.93
N SER A 43 5.80 -62.94 -56.37
CA SER A 43 4.99 -62.66 -55.17
C SER A 43 5.89 -62.48 -53.94
N LEU A 44 6.88 -63.36 -53.78
CA LEU A 44 7.89 -63.28 -52.72
C LEU A 44 8.74 -62.00 -52.82
N GLU A 45 9.20 -61.64 -54.03
CA GLU A 45 9.96 -60.41 -54.27
C GLU A 45 9.15 -59.16 -53.88
N ARG A 46 7.88 -59.07 -54.33
CA ARG A 46 6.99 -57.96 -53.98
C ARG A 46 6.75 -57.85 -52.47
N MET A 47 6.52 -58.96 -51.79
CA MET A 47 6.30 -58.95 -50.33
C MET A 47 7.56 -58.53 -49.56
N ARG A 48 8.76 -58.89 -50.06
CA ARG A 48 10.03 -58.42 -49.48
C ARG A 48 10.24 -56.93 -49.67
N GLU A 49 9.96 -56.40 -50.86
CA GLU A 49 10.01 -54.95 -51.14
C GLU A 49 9.01 -54.18 -50.25
N GLU A 50 7.78 -54.70 -50.08
CA GLU A 50 6.77 -54.13 -49.18
C GLU A 50 7.25 -54.12 -47.71
N GLN A 51 7.91 -55.19 -47.23
CA GLN A 51 8.45 -55.26 -45.87
C GLN A 51 9.64 -54.31 -45.66
N GLU A 52 10.54 -54.19 -46.63
CA GLU A 52 11.66 -53.23 -46.59
C GLU A 52 11.13 -51.79 -46.54
N SER A 53 10.17 -51.44 -47.40
CA SER A 53 9.54 -50.10 -47.39
C SER A 53 8.82 -49.80 -46.07
N ALA A 54 8.09 -50.75 -45.50
CA ALA A 54 7.44 -50.60 -44.21
C ALA A 54 8.45 -50.41 -43.05
N MET A 55 9.62 -51.02 -43.14
CA MET A 55 10.69 -50.85 -42.16
C MET A 55 11.38 -49.48 -42.29
N GLU A 56 11.61 -49.00 -43.51
CA GLU A 56 12.10 -47.64 -43.77
C GLU A 56 11.13 -46.56 -43.26
N ASP A 57 9.83 -46.71 -43.55
CA ASP A 57 8.77 -45.82 -43.06
C ASP A 57 8.70 -45.81 -41.53
N ALA A 58 8.85 -46.97 -40.88
CA ALA A 58 8.86 -47.08 -39.42
C ALA A 58 10.07 -46.34 -38.79
N ILE A 59 11.24 -46.43 -39.43
CA ILE A 59 12.47 -45.72 -39.01
C ILE A 59 12.29 -44.20 -39.19
N GLU A 60 11.72 -43.75 -40.32
CA GLU A 60 11.44 -42.33 -40.55
C GLU A 60 10.45 -41.78 -39.52
N VAL A 61 9.36 -42.50 -39.23
CA VAL A 61 8.38 -42.11 -38.22
C VAL A 61 9.00 -42.03 -36.82
N ASP A 62 9.87 -42.97 -36.44
CA ASP A 62 10.58 -42.92 -35.14
C ASP A 62 11.58 -41.76 -35.09
N TYR A 63 12.30 -41.50 -36.19
CA TYR A 63 13.17 -40.32 -36.32
C TYR A 63 12.39 -39.01 -36.17
N LEU A 64 11.25 -38.86 -36.84
CA LEU A 64 10.37 -37.70 -36.72
C LEU A 64 9.83 -37.52 -35.29
N LYS A 65 9.46 -38.61 -34.61
CA LYS A 65 9.06 -38.58 -33.19
C LYS A 65 10.22 -38.13 -32.28
N LYS A 66 11.43 -38.62 -32.52
CA LYS A 66 12.64 -38.27 -31.76
C LYS A 66 13.04 -36.80 -31.95
N VAL A 67 12.99 -36.30 -33.19
CA VAL A 67 13.27 -34.89 -33.52
C VAL A 67 12.21 -33.97 -32.91
N ARG A 68 10.92 -34.31 -33.03
CA ARG A 68 9.82 -33.55 -32.38
C ARG A 68 9.97 -33.51 -30.86
N LYS A 69 10.35 -34.62 -30.21
CA LYS A 69 10.61 -34.67 -28.76
C LYS A 69 11.80 -33.80 -28.35
N LYS A 70 12.89 -33.81 -29.13
CA LYS A 70 14.09 -32.97 -28.89
C LYS A 70 13.80 -31.49 -29.13
N GLY A 71 13.08 -31.16 -30.20
CA GLY A 71 12.63 -29.79 -30.51
C GLY A 71 11.69 -29.24 -29.43
N ARG A 72 10.67 -30.03 -29.02
CA ARG A 72 9.78 -29.65 -27.92
C ARG A 72 10.52 -29.43 -26.61
N ARG A 73 11.49 -30.29 -26.28
CA ARG A 73 12.35 -30.10 -25.08
C ARG A 73 13.17 -28.82 -25.17
N ASN A 74 13.77 -28.53 -26.32
CA ASN A 74 14.56 -27.31 -26.51
C ASN A 74 13.68 -26.05 -26.43
N VAL A 75 12.47 -26.08 -26.98
CA VAL A 75 11.49 -24.99 -26.84
C VAL A 75 11.09 -24.80 -25.39
N ILE A 76 10.79 -25.88 -24.65
CA ILE A 76 10.46 -25.79 -23.22
C ILE A 76 11.63 -25.20 -22.43
N VAL A 77 12.86 -25.65 -22.66
CA VAL A 77 14.05 -25.10 -22.00
C VAL A 77 14.23 -23.63 -22.34
N ALA A 78 14.08 -23.23 -23.60
CA ALA A 78 14.16 -21.83 -24.01
C ALA A 78 13.09 -20.97 -23.33
N VAL A 79 11.86 -21.46 -23.24
CA VAL A 79 10.76 -20.79 -22.51
C VAL A 79 11.09 -20.67 -21.02
N CYS A 80 11.57 -21.73 -20.38
CA CYS A 80 11.97 -21.70 -18.96
C CYS A 80 13.11 -20.71 -18.71
N VAL A 81 14.13 -20.69 -19.57
CA VAL A 81 15.25 -19.74 -19.47
C VAL A 81 14.76 -18.30 -19.67
N ALA A 82 13.89 -18.06 -20.65
CA ALA A 82 13.30 -16.75 -20.87
C ALA A 82 12.47 -16.29 -19.66
N LEU A 83 11.63 -17.17 -19.09
CA LEU A 83 10.85 -16.87 -17.88
C LEU A 83 11.75 -16.58 -16.68
N LEU A 84 12.84 -17.33 -16.49
CA LEU A 84 13.82 -17.09 -15.43
C LEU A 84 14.56 -15.75 -15.62
N ALA A 85 14.92 -15.40 -16.86
CA ALA A 85 15.57 -14.12 -17.14
C ALA A 85 14.63 -12.94 -16.85
N VAL A 86 13.36 -13.06 -17.24
CA VAL A 86 12.33 -12.04 -16.96
C VAL A 86 12.07 -11.93 -15.45
N SER A 87 11.91 -13.05 -14.74
CA SER A 87 11.68 -13.02 -13.29
C SER A 87 12.89 -12.48 -12.53
N ALA A 88 14.12 -12.82 -12.93
CA ALA A 88 15.33 -12.25 -12.37
C ALA A 88 15.42 -10.73 -12.64
N GLY A 89 15.08 -10.27 -13.84
CA GLY A 89 15.04 -8.85 -14.17
C GLY A 89 14.04 -8.06 -13.32
N ILE A 90 12.82 -8.59 -13.17
CA ILE A 90 11.80 -8.01 -12.29
C ILE A 90 12.28 -8.01 -10.83
N GLY A 91 12.91 -9.11 -10.38
CA GLY A 91 13.48 -9.20 -9.04
C GLY A 91 14.52 -8.12 -8.78
N VAL A 92 15.49 -7.95 -9.68
CA VAL A 92 16.51 -6.89 -9.55
C VAL A 92 15.87 -5.50 -9.56
N TRP A 93 14.84 -5.27 -10.38
CA TRP A 93 14.15 -3.99 -10.43
C TRP A 93 13.42 -3.67 -9.11
N VAL A 94 12.60 -4.62 -8.62
CA VAL A 94 11.78 -4.44 -7.40
C VAL A 94 12.63 -4.38 -6.13
N PHE A 95 13.64 -5.24 -6.01
CA PHE A 95 14.46 -5.34 -4.80
C PHE A 95 15.72 -4.46 -4.83
N GLY A 96 16.18 -4.05 -6.02
CA GLY A 96 17.41 -3.27 -6.19
C GLY A 96 17.20 -1.76 -6.30
N TRP A 97 16.28 -1.29 -7.15
CA TRP A 97 16.10 0.16 -7.38
C TRP A 97 15.01 0.80 -6.51
N GLY A 98 14.09 -0.02 -6.00
CA GLY A 98 12.97 0.42 -5.18
C GLY A 98 11.95 1.25 -5.95
N THR A 99 10.80 1.48 -5.34
CA THR A 99 9.78 2.40 -5.87
C THR A 99 9.78 3.68 -5.06
N LYS A 100 9.52 4.82 -5.71
CA LYS A 100 9.38 6.11 -5.03
C LYS A 100 8.25 6.00 -4.00
N ALA A 101 8.53 6.37 -2.76
CA ALA A 101 7.56 6.34 -1.68
C ALA A 101 6.66 7.58 -1.74
N ASP A 102 5.39 7.39 -1.40
CA ASP A 102 4.47 8.50 -1.14
C ASP A 102 4.84 9.12 0.21
N PRO A 103 5.04 10.45 0.34
CA PRO A 103 5.36 11.09 1.60
C PRO A 103 4.34 10.81 2.72
N ALA A 104 3.07 10.49 2.39
CA ALA A 104 2.05 10.10 3.35
C ALA A 104 2.30 8.73 4.01
N THR A 105 3.25 7.96 3.49
CA THR A 105 3.59 6.60 3.94
C THR A 105 4.93 6.53 4.65
N LEU A 106 5.49 7.68 5.00
CA LEU A 106 6.81 7.83 5.61
C LEU A 106 6.71 8.50 6.96
N GLY A 107 7.28 7.88 7.99
CA GLY A 107 7.63 8.54 9.23
C GLY A 107 9.01 9.16 9.11
N TYR A 108 9.13 10.49 9.24
CA TYR A 108 10.42 11.16 9.13
C TYR A 108 10.60 12.35 10.05
N THR A 109 11.86 12.67 10.33
CA THR A 109 12.28 13.92 10.96
C THR A 109 13.42 14.54 10.15
N VAL A 110 13.40 15.87 10.06
CA VAL A 110 14.44 16.64 9.39
C VAL A 110 15.02 17.64 10.36
N ASP A 111 16.34 17.64 10.47
CA ASP A 111 17.11 18.65 11.19
C ASP A 111 18.17 19.21 10.24
N VAL A 112 18.40 20.51 10.31
CA VAL A 112 19.38 21.20 9.46
C VAL A 112 20.41 21.86 10.37
N LYS A 113 21.67 21.45 10.22
CA LYS A 113 22.80 21.97 10.99
C LYS A 113 23.78 22.63 10.03
N LEU A 114 23.78 23.95 10.00
CA LEU A 114 24.54 24.74 9.01
C LEU A 114 24.11 24.33 7.60
N ASP A 115 24.96 23.62 6.87
CA ASP A 115 24.71 23.15 5.51
C ASP A 115 24.33 21.66 5.46
N ASP A 116 24.37 20.95 6.59
CA ASP A 116 24.03 19.52 6.66
C ASP A 116 22.54 19.31 6.96
N VAL A 117 21.85 18.67 6.01
CA VAL A 117 20.49 18.15 6.16
C VAL A 117 20.56 16.73 6.70
N VAL A 118 20.05 16.52 7.91
CA VAL A 118 19.94 15.22 8.57
C VAL A 118 18.50 14.76 8.47
N LEU A 119 18.26 13.70 7.69
CA LEU A 119 16.96 13.05 7.53
C LEU A 119 16.97 11.71 8.24
N GLN A 120 16.09 11.54 9.24
CA GLN A 120 15.73 10.22 9.74
C GLN A 120 14.43 9.80 9.09
N VAL A 121 14.39 8.63 8.45
CA VAL A 121 13.22 8.19 7.68
C VAL A 121 12.96 6.70 7.81
N ALA A 122 11.69 6.34 7.95
CA ALA A 122 11.19 4.98 7.93
C ALA A 122 9.97 4.87 6.99
N SER A 123 9.68 3.66 6.55
CA SER A 123 8.41 3.35 5.88
C SER A 123 7.39 2.92 6.93
N ASP A 124 6.22 3.55 6.93
CA ASP A 124 5.09 3.17 7.80
C ASP A 124 4.25 2.03 7.19
N VAL A 125 4.54 1.66 5.95
CA VAL A 125 3.89 0.55 5.26
C VAL A 125 4.54 -0.77 5.66
N GLU A 126 3.74 -1.68 6.19
CA GLU A 126 4.16 -3.03 6.56
C GLU A 126 4.80 -3.77 5.38
N GLY A 127 5.90 -4.49 5.63
CA GLY A 127 6.62 -5.24 4.62
C GLY A 127 7.40 -4.37 3.62
N ARG A 128 7.51 -3.06 3.87
CA ARG A 128 8.39 -2.16 3.13
C ARG A 128 9.44 -1.55 4.04
N LYS A 129 10.62 -1.30 3.46
CA LYS A 129 11.71 -0.56 4.12
C LYS A 129 12.31 0.47 3.18
N VAL A 130 12.89 1.51 3.75
CA VAL A 130 13.72 2.47 3.01
C VAL A 130 14.92 1.73 2.40
N SER A 131 15.30 2.13 1.20
CA SER A 131 16.43 1.53 0.46
C SER A 131 17.47 2.58 0.08
N ARG A 132 17.01 3.78 -0.27
CA ARG A 132 17.86 4.93 -0.61
C ARG A 132 17.05 6.21 -0.57
N VAL A 133 17.77 7.32 -0.45
CA VAL A 133 17.26 8.68 -0.65
C VAL A 133 18.04 9.31 -1.79
N ALA A 134 17.34 9.78 -2.82
CA ALA A 134 17.95 10.58 -3.88
C ALA A 134 17.81 12.05 -3.54
N TRP A 135 18.93 12.76 -3.62
CA TRP A 135 19.02 14.17 -3.26
C TRP A 135 19.15 15.02 -4.52
N SER A 136 18.50 16.17 -4.52
CA SER A 136 18.75 17.25 -5.47
C SER A 136 18.66 18.59 -4.76
N GLU A 137 19.40 19.57 -5.26
CA GLU A 137 19.46 20.91 -4.69
C GLU A 137 19.28 21.94 -5.81
N THR A 138 18.47 22.96 -5.57
CA THR A 138 18.31 24.10 -6.48
C THR A 138 17.99 25.34 -5.66
N ASP A 139 18.84 26.37 -5.76
CA ASP A 139 18.63 27.67 -5.12
C ASP A 139 18.28 27.58 -3.62
N GLY A 140 19.09 26.87 -2.82
CA GLY A 140 18.88 26.70 -1.38
C GLY A 140 17.71 25.78 -1.00
N ARG A 141 17.06 25.13 -1.99
CA ARG A 141 16.00 24.14 -1.77
C ARG A 141 16.55 22.73 -1.98
N VAL A 142 16.55 21.93 -0.93
CA VAL A 142 16.97 20.54 -0.95
C VAL A 142 15.75 19.64 -1.09
N GLN A 143 15.78 18.68 -2.03
CA GLN A 143 14.73 17.69 -2.23
C GLN A 143 15.28 16.30 -1.94
N ALA A 144 14.56 15.57 -1.07
CA ALA A 144 14.81 14.19 -0.71
C ALA A 144 13.71 13.30 -1.30
N GLU A 145 14.04 12.53 -2.35
CA GLU A 145 13.16 11.49 -2.88
C GLU A 145 13.48 10.15 -2.24
N VAL A 146 12.55 9.63 -1.45
CA VAL A 146 12.72 8.38 -0.70
C VAL A 146 12.24 7.22 -1.54
N TYR A 147 13.04 6.15 -1.60
CA TYR A 147 12.69 4.91 -2.31
C TYR A 147 12.62 3.75 -1.34
N THR A 148 11.58 2.94 -1.48
CA THR A 148 11.35 1.77 -0.62
C THR A 148 11.39 0.46 -1.43
N VAL A 149 11.79 -0.62 -0.77
CA VAL A 149 11.83 -1.99 -1.30
C VAL A 149 11.08 -2.94 -0.36
N PRO A 150 10.67 -4.13 -0.81
CA PRO A 150 10.11 -5.13 0.10
C PRO A 150 11.14 -5.53 1.17
N GLY A 151 10.69 -5.56 2.43
CA GLY A 151 11.51 -5.91 3.58
C GLY A 151 10.98 -5.31 4.88
N THR A 152 11.49 -5.78 6.00
CA THR A 152 11.11 -5.26 7.32
C THR A 152 12.03 -4.11 7.72
N GLN A 153 11.45 -2.95 8.06
CA GLN A 153 12.18 -1.84 8.67
C GLN A 153 12.41 -2.14 10.16
N GLN A 154 13.66 -2.17 10.61
CA GLN A 154 13.99 -2.42 12.03
C GLN A 154 14.06 -1.12 12.85
N ALA A 155 14.63 -0.07 12.26
CA ALA A 155 14.77 1.26 12.83
C ALA A 155 14.80 2.29 11.67
N PRO A 156 14.49 3.57 11.92
CA PRO A 156 14.64 4.61 10.89
C PRO A 156 16.06 4.68 10.33
N GLU A 157 16.18 4.87 9.02
CA GLU A 157 17.47 5.15 8.38
C GLU A 157 17.84 6.60 8.59
N THR A 158 19.07 6.85 9.03
CA THR A 158 19.63 8.21 9.11
C THR A 158 20.49 8.47 7.88
N VAL A 159 20.11 9.47 7.10
CA VAL A 159 20.82 9.89 5.88
C VAL A 159 21.19 11.35 6.03
N VAL A 160 22.42 11.69 5.66
CA VAL A 160 22.94 13.07 5.72
C VAL A 160 23.26 13.53 4.31
N TYR A 161 22.83 14.75 3.99
CA TYR A 161 23.17 15.46 2.76
C TYR A 161 23.79 16.81 3.10
N THR A 162 24.98 17.07 2.57
CA THR A 162 25.66 18.37 2.72
C THR A 162 25.32 19.24 1.52
N ALA A 163 24.62 20.34 1.74
CA ALA A 163 24.24 21.31 0.72
C ALA A 163 25.45 22.12 0.24
N ASN A 164 25.34 22.69 -0.96
CA ASN A 164 26.41 23.51 -1.55
C ASN A 164 26.46 24.95 -1.00
N GLY A 165 25.45 25.33 -0.21
CA GLY A 165 25.33 26.61 0.47
C GLY A 165 24.19 26.58 1.49
N GLY A 166 23.72 27.75 1.90
CA GLY A 166 22.66 27.87 2.90
C GLY A 166 21.36 27.17 2.47
N VAL A 167 20.82 26.35 3.37
CA VAL A 167 19.55 25.65 3.17
C VAL A 167 18.41 26.56 3.61
N GLU A 168 17.51 26.89 2.69
CA GLU A 168 16.29 27.65 2.96
C GLU A 168 15.08 26.73 3.18
N LYS A 169 15.05 25.59 2.47
CA LYS A 169 13.92 24.67 2.48
C LYS A 169 14.36 23.23 2.20
N VAL A 170 13.73 22.27 2.89
CA VAL A 170 13.89 20.83 2.63
C VAL A 170 12.52 20.21 2.35
N ASP A 171 12.39 19.58 1.18
CA ASP A 171 11.20 18.82 0.80
C ASP A 171 11.49 17.31 0.85
N VAL A 172 10.66 16.53 1.54
CA VAL A 172 10.72 15.05 1.61
C VAL A 172 9.52 14.49 0.83
N GLY A 173 9.79 13.75 -0.24
CA GLY A 173 8.73 13.19 -1.09
C GLY A 173 7.80 14.24 -1.73
N GLY A 174 8.22 15.52 -1.77
CA GLY A 174 7.43 16.65 -2.26
C GLY A 174 6.66 17.40 -1.17
N TRP A 175 6.75 16.99 0.09
CA TRP A 175 6.20 17.72 1.24
C TRP A 175 7.28 18.51 1.95
N THR A 176 6.98 19.74 2.38
CA THR A 176 7.96 20.60 3.05
C THR A 176 8.14 20.17 4.50
N ALA A 177 9.28 19.53 4.77
CA ALA A 177 9.64 18.97 6.07
C ALA A 177 10.43 19.96 6.94
N TRP A 178 11.07 20.94 6.32
CA TRP A 178 11.81 21.99 7.01
C TRP A 178 11.85 23.26 6.16
N GLU A 179 11.73 24.42 6.79
CA GLU A 179 11.82 25.72 6.14
C GLU A 179 12.31 26.78 7.13
N ASN A 180 13.30 27.60 6.76
CA ASN A 180 13.77 28.76 7.54
C ASN A 180 14.01 28.48 9.04
N ASN A 181 14.78 27.43 9.38
CA ASN A 181 15.05 27.00 10.76
C ASN A 181 13.85 26.42 11.52
N GLN A 182 12.74 26.17 10.84
CA GLN A 182 11.56 25.52 11.40
C GLN A 182 11.45 24.10 10.86
N ALA A 183 11.53 23.10 11.74
CA ALA A 183 11.12 21.74 11.43
C ALA A 183 9.59 21.68 11.36
N ILE A 184 9.07 20.95 10.38
CA ILE A 184 7.64 20.84 10.08
C ILE A 184 7.24 19.38 10.25
N SER A 185 6.15 19.15 11.00
CA SER A 185 5.62 17.79 11.17
C SER A 185 5.05 17.26 9.85
N SER A 186 5.03 15.92 9.70
CA SER A 186 4.45 15.25 8.54
C SER A 186 2.98 15.64 8.31
N GLU A 187 2.22 15.86 9.38
CA GLU A 187 0.81 16.22 9.36
C GLU A 187 0.61 17.64 8.84
N LEU A 188 1.39 18.61 9.35
CA LEU A 188 1.31 19.99 8.89
C LEU A 188 1.81 20.11 7.44
N ALA A 189 2.87 19.39 7.09
CA ALA A 189 3.37 19.31 5.73
C ALA A 189 2.33 18.70 4.76
N ALA A 190 1.60 17.67 5.19
CA ALA A 190 0.50 17.07 4.43
C ALA A 190 -0.62 18.08 4.16
N LEU A 191 -1.03 18.84 5.17
CA LEU A 191 -2.04 19.89 5.04
C LEU A 191 -1.55 21.01 4.12
N TYR A 192 -0.31 21.46 4.32
CA TYR A 192 0.28 22.54 3.54
C TYR A 192 0.41 22.21 2.05
N ALA A 193 0.73 20.95 1.72
CA ALA A 193 0.78 20.46 0.34
C ALA A 193 -0.60 20.47 -0.36
N ARG A 194 -1.69 20.55 0.41
CA ARG A 194 -3.10 20.52 -0.05
C ARG A 194 -3.79 21.88 0.00
N ARG A 195 -3.03 22.96 0.23
CA ARG A 195 -3.55 24.34 0.26
C ARG A 195 -4.35 24.68 -0.99
N VAL A 196 -5.36 25.51 -0.81
CA VAL A 196 -6.38 25.82 -1.82
C VAL A 196 -6.33 27.31 -2.17
N GLU A 197 -6.31 27.62 -3.47
CA GLU A 197 -6.26 29.02 -3.93
C GLU A 197 -7.61 29.73 -3.76
N TYR A 198 -8.72 29.01 -3.97
CA TYR A 198 -10.07 29.57 -3.96
C TYR A 198 -11.03 28.72 -3.13
N VAL A 199 -11.71 29.31 -2.14
CA VAL A 199 -12.64 28.63 -1.23
C VAL A 199 -13.79 27.91 -1.95
N GLY A 200 -14.14 28.35 -3.18
CA GLY A 200 -15.10 27.66 -4.03
C GLY A 200 -14.61 26.38 -4.70
N ASP A 201 -13.33 26.00 -4.57
CA ASP A 201 -12.85 24.67 -4.92
C ASP A 201 -13.31 23.66 -3.86
N VAL A 202 -14.57 23.24 -3.97
CA VAL A 202 -15.20 22.27 -3.06
C VAL A 202 -14.38 21.00 -2.91
N SER A 203 -13.73 20.53 -3.99
CA SER A 203 -12.91 19.32 -3.95
C SER A 203 -11.61 19.55 -3.17
N GLY A 204 -10.97 20.70 -3.34
CA GLY A 204 -9.82 21.12 -2.57
C GLY A 204 -10.12 21.26 -1.08
N VAL A 205 -11.21 21.97 -0.75
CA VAL A 205 -11.63 22.18 0.63
C VAL A 205 -12.04 20.86 1.31
N SER A 206 -12.77 19.98 0.63
CA SER A 206 -13.10 18.63 1.16
C SER A 206 -11.84 17.84 1.51
N ARG A 207 -10.85 17.82 0.61
CA ARG A 207 -9.56 17.13 0.87
C ARG A 207 -8.83 17.71 2.08
N LEU A 208 -8.88 19.01 2.31
CA LEU A 208 -8.31 19.64 3.50
C LEU A 208 -9.03 19.17 4.77
N LEU A 209 -10.36 19.25 4.81
CA LEU A 209 -11.16 18.83 5.97
C LEU A 209 -11.02 17.33 6.28
N GLU A 210 -10.93 16.49 5.24
CA GLU A 210 -10.63 15.05 5.35
C GLU A 210 -9.22 14.81 5.91
N THR A 211 -8.22 15.55 5.45
CA THR A 211 -6.84 15.45 5.96
C THR A 211 -6.78 15.87 7.42
N MET A 212 -7.55 16.88 7.81
CA MET A 212 -7.74 17.30 9.21
C MET A 212 -8.60 16.32 10.01
N ARG A 213 -9.26 15.34 9.38
CA ARG A 213 -10.16 14.35 10.02
C ARG A 213 -11.30 15.01 10.80
N VAL A 214 -11.86 16.09 10.24
CA VAL A 214 -12.90 16.90 10.87
C VAL A 214 -14.12 16.09 11.30
N SER A 215 -14.46 15.03 10.56
CA SER A 215 -15.56 14.12 10.88
C SER A 215 -15.45 13.48 12.27
N ASN A 216 -14.24 13.28 12.78
CA ASN A 216 -14.03 12.71 14.11
C ASN A 216 -14.60 13.63 15.21
N TRP A 217 -14.58 14.95 14.98
CA TRP A 217 -15.06 15.93 15.95
C TRP A 217 -16.54 16.27 15.76
N ILE A 218 -16.97 16.49 14.50
CA ILE A 218 -18.32 17.01 14.23
C ILE A 218 -19.29 16.00 13.61
N GLY A 219 -18.84 14.76 13.35
CA GLY A 219 -19.66 13.73 12.68
C GLY A 219 -19.74 13.95 11.18
N GLY A 220 -20.80 13.46 10.55
CA GLY A 220 -21.10 13.79 9.15
C GLY A 220 -21.24 15.32 8.99
N TYR A 221 -20.76 15.88 7.89
CA TYR A 221 -20.84 17.31 7.63
C TYR A 221 -21.13 17.65 6.18
N THR A 222 -21.64 18.86 5.96
CA THR A 222 -21.80 19.50 4.66
C THR A 222 -21.08 20.84 4.64
N MET A 223 -20.84 21.37 3.44
CA MET A 223 -20.18 22.67 3.26
C MET A 223 -21.09 23.61 2.50
N GLU A 224 -21.15 24.85 2.97
CA GLU A 224 -21.80 25.97 2.30
C GLU A 224 -20.82 27.13 2.16
N LEU A 225 -21.09 28.01 1.19
CA LEU A 225 -20.30 29.20 0.94
C LEU A 225 -21.20 30.43 0.96
N ASP A 226 -20.79 31.42 1.74
CA ASP A 226 -21.37 32.76 1.72
C ASP A 226 -20.27 33.76 1.37
N ASP A 227 -20.19 34.12 0.09
CA ASP A 227 -19.07 34.86 -0.49
C ASP A 227 -17.72 34.16 -0.23
N THR A 228 -16.86 34.73 0.62
CA THR A 228 -15.58 34.15 1.02
C THR A 228 -15.61 33.45 2.38
N ARG A 229 -16.79 33.34 3.01
CA ARG A 229 -17.00 32.63 4.26
C ARG A 229 -17.30 31.15 3.99
N LEU A 230 -16.48 30.27 4.55
CA LEU A 230 -16.71 28.83 4.56
C LEU A 230 -17.59 28.46 5.75
N ILE A 231 -18.71 27.80 5.49
CA ILE A 231 -19.59 27.27 6.53
C ILE A 231 -19.49 25.75 6.48
N VAL A 232 -19.13 25.14 7.60
CA VAL A 232 -19.10 23.68 7.78
C VAL A 232 -20.21 23.30 8.76
N ASP A 233 -21.24 22.64 8.25
CA ASP A 233 -22.42 22.24 9.00
C ASP A 233 -22.34 20.76 9.37
N GLY A 234 -22.17 20.47 10.65
CA GLY A 234 -21.96 19.13 11.19
C GLY A 234 -23.06 18.65 12.13
N GLU A 235 -23.09 17.34 12.35
CA GLU A 235 -24.01 16.68 13.30
C GLU A 235 -23.76 17.08 14.76
N ARG A 236 -22.52 17.51 15.09
CA ARG A 236 -22.11 17.93 16.43
C ARG A 236 -21.41 19.28 16.38
N VAL A 237 -21.54 20.00 17.48
CA VAL A 237 -20.92 21.32 17.69
C VAL A 237 -19.41 21.15 17.82
N MET A 238 -18.64 21.97 17.10
CA MET A 238 -17.19 22.03 17.26
C MET A 238 -16.85 22.50 18.67
N ASN A 239 -15.99 21.78 19.37
CA ASN A 239 -15.58 22.18 20.71
C ASN A 239 -14.69 23.44 20.63
N GLU A 240 -14.98 24.42 21.49
CA GLU A 240 -14.27 25.72 21.53
C GLU A 240 -12.76 25.57 21.58
N ALA A 241 -12.24 24.55 22.30
CA ALA A 241 -10.81 24.27 22.43
C ALA A 241 -10.10 23.99 21.09
N TYR A 242 -10.86 23.54 20.07
CA TYR A 242 -10.34 23.17 18.74
C TYR A 242 -10.61 24.26 17.71
N THR A 243 -11.55 25.16 18.00
CA THR A 243 -12.18 26.01 16.98
C THR A 243 -11.18 27.01 16.40
N LYS A 244 -10.38 27.67 17.25
CA LYS A 244 -9.39 28.67 16.81
C LYS A 244 -8.26 28.06 15.99
N GLN A 245 -7.67 26.96 16.45
CA GLN A 245 -6.55 26.31 15.75
C GLN A 245 -6.99 25.78 14.38
N ASN A 246 -8.16 25.12 14.31
CA ASN A 246 -8.70 24.63 13.04
C ASN A 246 -9.07 25.78 12.10
N ALA A 247 -9.62 26.88 12.63
CA ALA A 247 -9.84 28.09 11.85
C ALA A 247 -8.53 28.69 11.33
N LEU A 248 -7.48 28.74 12.16
CA LEU A 248 -6.17 29.26 11.75
C LEU A 248 -5.59 28.42 10.62
N LEU A 249 -5.64 27.09 10.72
CA LEU A 249 -5.21 26.19 9.66
C LEU A 249 -6.00 26.42 8.36
N LEU A 250 -7.33 26.32 8.40
CA LEU A 250 -8.17 26.42 7.20
C LEU A 250 -8.08 27.80 6.56
N LEU A 251 -8.16 28.87 7.35
CA LEU A 251 -8.08 30.24 6.84
C LEU A 251 -6.67 30.57 6.34
N SER A 252 -5.60 30.01 6.90
CA SER A 252 -4.25 30.20 6.34
C SER A 252 -4.03 29.41 5.06
N LEU A 253 -4.63 28.21 4.94
CA LEU A 253 -4.43 27.30 3.81
C LEU A 253 -5.38 27.56 2.63
N ILE A 254 -6.42 28.37 2.81
CA ILE A 254 -7.35 28.78 1.74
C ILE A 254 -7.16 30.28 1.48
N THR A 255 -6.57 30.64 0.34
CA THR A 255 -6.03 32.01 0.12
C THR A 255 -7.09 33.09 0.35
N ASN A 256 -8.27 32.96 -0.28
CA ASN A 256 -9.29 34.00 -0.24
C ASN A 256 -10.36 33.81 0.86
N ALA A 257 -10.30 32.77 1.71
CA ALA A 257 -11.31 32.56 2.74
C ALA A 257 -11.23 33.63 3.84
N SER A 258 -12.28 34.40 4.10
CA SER A 258 -12.27 35.47 5.10
C SER A 258 -12.74 35.01 6.47
N ALA A 259 -13.59 33.99 6.52
CA ALA A 259 -14.17 33.50 7.76
C ALA A 259 -14.50 32.01 7.66
N LEU A 260 -14.45 31.33 8.80
CA LEU A 260 -14.88 29.95 8.98
C LEU A 260 -16.01 29.93 10.00
N THR A 261 -17.08 29.25 9.65
CA THR A 261 -18.24 29.04 10.50
C THR A 261 -18.42 27.55 10.76
N TRP A 262 -18.37 27.14 12.02
CA TRP A 262 -18.83 25.82 12.45
C TRP A 262 -20.31 25.93 12.85
N ARG A 263 -21.17 25.14 12.20
CA ARG A 263 -22.61 25.13 12.46
C ARG A 263 -23.08 23.73 12.86
N SER A 264 -24.03 23.65 13.79
CA SER A 264 -24.72 22.41 14.13
C SER A 264 -26.11 22.74 14.71
N GLY A 265 -27.16 22.45 13.93
CA GLY A 265 -28.52 22.87 14.27
C GLY A 265 -28.63 24.40 14.40
N ASP A 266 -29.11 24.89 15.55
CA ASP A 266 -29.24 26.33 15.83
C ASP A 266 -27.95 26.97 16.39
N GLN A 267 -26.89 26.19 16.58
CA GLN A 267 -25.61 26.69 17.08
C GLN A 267 -24.65 27.03 15.94
N GLU A 268 -24.06 28.23 16.01
CA GLU A 268 -23.09 28.72 15.04
C GLU A 268 -21.93 29.40 15.77
N GLN A 269 -20.69 29.08 15.38
CA GLN A 269 -19.49 29.76 15.81
C GLN A 269 -18.67 30.20 14.60
N THR A 270 -18.49 31.51 14.44
CA THR A 270 -17.74 32.11 13.33
C THR A 270 -16.43 32.70 13.82
N ILE A 271 -15.33 32.37 13.16
CA ILE A 271 -13.99 32.94 13.36
C ILE A 271 -13.53 33.57 12.04
N THR A 272 -13.01 34.79 12.11
CA THR A 272 -12.51 35.54 10.94
C THR A 272 -10.98 35.50 10.85
N ALA A 273 -10.47 35.67 9.64
CA ALA A 273 -9.04 35.77 9.40
C ALA A 273 -8.44 37.03 10.06
N GLU A 274 -9.21 38.12 10.11
CA GLU A 274 -8.84 39.37 10.78
C GLU A 274 -8.67 39.16 12.29
N GLN A 275 -9.64 38.52 12.96
CA GLN A 275 -9.55 38.21 14.39
C GLN A 275 -8.30 37.40 14.72
N LEU A 276 -8.03 36.33 13.96
CA LEU A 276 -6.84 35.50 14.19
C LEU A 276 -5.56 36.27 13.90
N SER A 277 -5.55 37.15 12.89
CA SER A 277 -4.37 37.96 12.56
C SER A 277 -4.04 38.98 13.64
N GLU A 278 -5.07 39.56 14.28
CA GLU A 278 -4.90 40.42 15.46
C GLU A 278 -4.34 39.62 16.65
N GLU A 279 -4.87 38.42 16.89
CA GLU A 279 -4.46 37.54 17.99
C GLU A 279 -3.00 37.06 17.85
N VAL A 280 -2.60 36.58 16.67
CA VAL A 280 -1.20 36.15 16.44
C VAL A 280 -0.25 37.32 16.13
N GLY A 281 -0.75 38.54 16.04
CA GLY A 281 0.03 39.76 15.77
C GLY A 281 0.64 39.84 14.36
N ARG A 282 0.09 39.12 13.38
CA ARG A 282 0.50 39.16 11.96
C ARG A 282 -0.58 38.58 11.04
N ASP A 283 -0.52 38.91 9.76
CA ASP A 283 -1.44 38.35 8.76
C ASP A 283 -1.27 36.82 8.65
N ILE A 284 -2.33 36.08 9.00
CA ILE A 284 -2.32 34.61 8.92
C ILE A 284 -2.17 34.10 7.49
N LYS A 285 -2.54 34.90 6.47
CA LYS A 285 -2.45 34.54 5.05
C LYS A 285 -1.02 34.43 4.55
N GLU A 286 -0.05 34.99 5.28
CA GLU A 286 1.37 34.72 5.01
C GLU A 286 1.70 33.22 5.14
N GLY A 287 0.96 32.51 5.99
CA GLY A 287 1.07 31.06 6.17
C GLY A 287 0.77 30.27 4.89
N TYR A 288 0.01 30.83 3.94
CA TYR A 288 -0.19 30.21 2.63
C TYR A 288 1.13 30.07 1.84
N ARG A 289 2.03 31.05 1.99
CA ARG A 289 3.28 31.16 1.20
C ARG A 289 4.49 30.53 1.89
N SER A 290 4.43 30.35 3.21
CA SER A 290 5.49 29.74 4.00
C SER A 290 4.88 28.88 5.11
N VAL A 291 5.23 27.61 5.12
CA VAL A 291 4.79 26.68 6.17
C VAL A 291 5.48 26.96 7.50
N ALA A 292 6.70 27.51 7.48
CA ALA A 292 7.36 27.99 8.70
C ALA A 292 6.57 29.13 9.35
N VAL A 293 6.03 30.05 8.54
CA VAL A 293 5.14 31.12 9.03
C VAL A 293 3.85 30.54 9.58
N LEU A 294 3.25 29.56 8.91
CA LEU A 294 2.05 28.88 9.42
C LEU A 294 2.31 28.22 10.78
N GLN A 295 3.42 27.49 10.93
CA GLN A 295 3.83 26.89 12.20
C GLN A 295 4.01 27.96 13.29
N GLN A 296 4.71 29.06 13.00
CA GLN A 296 4.85 30.17 13.96
C GLN A 296 3.52 30.80 14.35
N ASN A 297 2.55 30.86 13.44
CA ASN A 297 1.21 31.38 13.75
C ASN A 297 0.46 30.42 14.69
N LEU A 298 0.61 29.11 14.51
CA LEU A 298 0.09 28.10 15.43
C LEU A 298 0.76 28.23 16.80
N ASP A 299 2.09 28.33 16.83
CA ASP A 299 2.85 28.47 18.08
C ASP A 299 2.42 29.73 18.86
N ARG A 300 2.23 30.86 18.17
CA ARG A 300 1.74 32.12 18.79
C ARG A 300 0.31 32.02 19.32
N LEU A 301 -0.55 31.30 18.60
CA LEU A 301 -1.91 31.03 19.05
C LEU A 301 -1.90 30.17 20.33
N ASP A 302 -0.93 29.25 20.46
CA ASP A 302 -0.76 28.41 21.64
C ASP A 302 -0.05 29.15 22.82
N GLU A 303 0.77 30.17 22.52
CA GLU A 303 1.51 30.99 23.50
C GLU A 303 0.59 31.87 24.40
N GLU A 304 -0.69 32.04 24.09
CA GLU A 304 -1.68 32.65 25.00
C GLU A 304 -2.05 31.75 26.21
N GLY A 305 -1.35 30.63 26.41
CA GLY A 305 -1.33 29.93 27.69
C GLY A 305 -1.99 28.57 27.68
N TYR A 306 -1.92 27.86 26.57
CA TYR A 306 -2.28 26.45 26.58
C TYR A 306 -1.41 25.66 25.63
N ALA A 307 -0.49 24.88 26.20
CA ALA A 307 0.27 23.89 25.48
C ALA A 307 -0.65 22.73 25.05
N TRP A 308 -1.70 22.93 24.26
CA TRP A 308 -2.59 21.84 23.86
C TRP A 308 -1.87 20.83 22.96
N LEU A 309 -2.29 19.57 23.04
CA LEU A 309 -1.71 18.47 22.29
C LEU A 309 -2.82 17.47 21.92
N THR A 310 -2.73 16.86 20.73
CA THR A 310 -3.67 15.79 20.37
C THR A 310 -3.22 14.50 21.04
N TYR A 311 -4.06 13.97 21.91
CA TYR A 311 -3.96 12.64 22.45
C TYR A 311 -4.74 11.70 21.55
N TYR A 312 -4.04 10.95 20.72
CA TYR A 312 -4.61 9.88 19.91
C TYR A 312 -4.76 8.62 20.75
N LEU A 313 -5.97 8.06 20.73
CA LEU A 313 -6.32 6.81 21.39
C LEU A 313 -6.76 5.80 20.34
N ASP A 314 -5.95 4.76 20.19
CA ASP A 314 -6.15 3.71 19.21
C ASP A 314 -6.47 2.40 19.93
N LEU A 315 -7.65 1.86 19.67
CA LEU A 315 -8.21 0.71 20.37
C LEU A 315 -8.41 -0.44 19.40
N THR A 316 -7.75 -1.56 19.65
CA THR A 316 -8.00 -2.83 18.95
C THR A 316 -8.90 -3.71 19.81
N LEU A 317 -10.04 -4.12 19.26
CA LEU A 317 -11.00 -4.99 19.93
C LEU A 317 -10.79 -6.45 19.47
N GLU A 318 -10.38 -7.37 20.36
CA GLU A 318 -10.14 -8.77 19.98
C GLU A 318 -11.44 -9.62 19.91
N ASP A 319 -12.53 -9.18 20.54
CA ASP A 319 -13.81 -9.93 20.58
C ASP A 319 -14.83 -9.40 19.55
N ASP A 320 -15.78 -10.24 19.14
CA ASP A 320 -16.90 -9.87 18.27
C ASP A 320 -17.94 -9.05 19.06
N PHE A 321 -17.77 -7.72 19.08
CA PHE A 321 -18.72 -6.80 19.70
C PHE A 321 -19.91 -6.48 18.78
N SER A 322 -21.07 -6.17 19.38
CA SER A 322 -22.22 -5.72 18.60
C SER A 322 -21.94 -4.36 17.98
N LYS A 323 -22.10 -4.26 16.66
CA LYS A 323 -21.93 -3.00 15.91
C LYS A 323 -22.90 -1.90 16.32
N ASP A 324 -24.01 -2.26 16.96
CA ASP A 324 -25.05 -1.32 17.40
C ASP A 324 -24.88 -0.86 18.86
N GLU A 325 -23.89 -1.40 19.59
CA GLU A 325 -23.55 -0.93 20.94
C GLU A 325 -22.96 0.47 20.92
N VAL A 326 -23.23 1.24 21.98
CA VAL A 326 -22.64 2.56 22.19
C VAL A 326 -21.37 2.42 23.03
N VAL A 327 -20.28 2.94 22.49
CA VAL A 327 -19.01 3.11 23.20
C VAL A 327 -18.97 4.52 23.74
N THR A 328 -18.59 4.67 25.01
CA THR A 328 -18.33 5.98 25.62
C THR A 328 -16.91 6.01 26.13
N ILE A 329 -16.14 7.02 25.72
CA ILE A 329 -14.78 7.29 26.19
C ILE A 329 -14.79 8.61 26.94
N GLU A 330 -14.33 8.58 28.18
CA GLU A 330 -14.26 9.74 29.06
C GLU A 330 -12.80 9.98 29.44
N VAL A 331 -12.36 11.23 29.39
CA VAL A 331 -11.01 11.66 29.75
C VAL A 331 -11.07 12.54 30.99
N TRP A 332 -10.14 12.31 31.90
CA TRP A 332 -10.11 12.85 33.24
C TRP A 332 -8.73 13.48 33.53
N ARG A 333 -8.74 14.58 34.27
CA ARG A 333 -7.55 15.23 34.84
C ARG A 333 -7.86 15.62 36.28
N ASP A 334 -7.00 15.23 37.22
CA ASP A 334 -7.17 15.54 38.65
C ASP A 334 -8.57 15.21 39.22
N GLY A 335 -9.17 14.11 38.74
CA GLY A 335 -10.50 13.66 39.15
C GLY A 335 -11.68 14.43 38.51
N LYS A 336 -11.43 15.38 37.61
CA LYS A 336 -12.45 16.10 36.84
C LYS A 336 -12.49 15.58 35.41
N MET A 337 -13.69 15.30 34.90
CA MET A 337 -13.89 14.96 33.49
C MET A 337 -13.63 16.20 32.62
N VAL A 338 -12.73 16.08 31.66
CA VAL A 338 -12.30 17.16 30.75
C VAL A 338 -12.77 16.94 29.32
N ALA A 339 -13.03 15.70 28.92
CA ALA A 339 -13.60 15.37 27.62
C ALA A 339 -14.44 14.10 27.72
N SER A 340 -15.45 13.98 26.86
CA SER A 340 -16.24 12.77 26.70
C SER A 340 -16.66 12.67 25.24
N GLN A 341 -16.53 11.47 24.67
CA GLN A 341 -16.97 11.15 23.32
C GLN A 341 -17.77 9.85 23.38
N SER A 342 -18.90 9.80 22.69
CA SER A 342 -19.75 8.61 22.60
C SER A 342 -20.26 8.43 21.19
N ALA A 343 -20.23 7.20 20.68
CA ALA A 343 -20.85 6.84 19.41
C ALA A 343 -21.16 5.34 19.37
N ARG A 344 -21.90 4.89 18.35
CA ARG A 344 -22.02 3.44 18.14
C ARG A 344 -20.70 2.88 17.62
N VAL A 345 -20.38 1.64 17.98
CA VAL A 345 -19.15 0.95 17.54
C VAL A 345 -18.97 1.08 16.01
N ARG A 346 -20.05 0.87 15.24
CA ARG A 346 -20.03 1.01 13.78
C ARG A 346 -19.64 2.38 13.23
N ASP A 347 -19.86 3.44 14.00
CA ASP A 347 -19.60 4.83 13.57
C ASP A 347 -18.13 5.22 13.78
N TRP A 348 -17.39 4.46 14.61
CA TRP A 348 -15.96 4.66 14.89
C TRP A 348 -15.06 3.55 14.32
N LEU A 349 -15.64 2.50 13.73
CA LEU A 349 -14.92 1.37 13.17
C LEU A 349 -14.06 1.77 11.96
N GLN A 350 -12.75 1.58 12.09
CA GLN A 350 -11.75 1.67 11.03
C GLN A 350 -11.30 0.25 10.68
N GLY A 351 -11.90 -0.36 9.65
CA GLY A 351 -11.63 -1.76 9.29
C GLY A 351 -12.44 -2.76 10.13
N ALA A 352 -11.86 -3.92 10.46
CA ALA A 352 -12.61 -4.99 11.14
C ALA A 352 -12.95 -4.62 12.60
N ASN A 353 -11.94 -4.28 13.41
CA ASN A 353 -12.07 -4.17 14.87
C ASN A 353 -11.23 -3.02 15.50
N ARG A 354 -10.90 -1.96 14.75
CA ARG A 354 -10.09 -0.84 15.26
C ARG A 354 -10.93 0.41 15.44
N LEU A 355 -10.80 1.08 16.58
CA LEU A 355 -11.43 2.36 16.89
C LEU A 355 -10.32 3.38 17.16
N GLU A 356 -10.32 4.50 16.44
CA GLU A 356 -9.33 5.56 16.64
C GLU A 356 -10.05 6.84 17.04
N GLN A 357 -9.74 7.38 18.21
CA GLN A 357 -10.28 8.63 18.73
C GLN A 357 -9.16 9.62 19.04
N ALA A 358 -9.48 10.91 18.98
CA ALA A 358 -8.52 11.98 19.23
C ALA A 358 -9.10 12.98 20.22
N PHE A 359 -8.28 13.38 21.19
CA PHE A 359 -8.62 14.38 22.20
C PHE A 359 -7.57 15.48 22.18
N TRP A 360 -7.95 16.70 21.81
CA TRP A 360 -7.11 17.88 22.04
C TRP A 360 -7.29 18.32 23.48
N LEU A 361 -6.22 18.19 24.25
CA LEU A 361 -6.20 18.50 25.67
C LEU A 361 -4.97 19.35 25.94
N GLU A 362 -5.02 20.24 26.93
CA GLU A 362 -3.81 20.90 27.42
C GLU A 362 -2.73 19.86 27.69
N LYS A 363 -1.46 20.16 27.50
CA LYS A 363 -0.38 19.24 27.81
C LYS A 363 -0.41 18.98 29.30
N GLY A 364 -0.59 17.72 29.64
CA GLY A 364 -0.72 17.27 31.01
C GLY A 364 -0.87 15.77 31.10
N ASP A 365 -0.99 15.31 32.34
CA ASP A 365 -1.23 13.90 32.64
C ASP A 365 -2.74 13.68 32.71
N TYR A 366 -3.22 12.78 31.85
CA TYR A 366 -4.62 12.42 31.76
C TYR A 366 -4.82 10.94 32.02
N THR A 367 -6.00 10.62 32.54
CA THR A 367 -6.51 9.25 32.50
C THR A 367 -7.76 9.18 31.66
N TRP A 368 -8.04 8.03 31.09
CA TRP A 368 -9.25 7.79 30.33
C TRP A 368 -9.93 6.51 30.81
N THR A 369 -11.24 6.47 30.63
CA THR A 369 -12.08 5.28 30.87
C THR A 369 -12.95 5.03 29.65
N ILE A 370 -13.27 3.77 29.42
CA ILE A 370 -14.20 3.36 28.38
C ILE A 370 -15.32 2.53 28.98
N THR A 371 -16.54 2.84 28.58
CA THR A 371 -17.74 2.08 28.90
C THR A 371 -18.20 1.36 27.65
N LEU A 372 -18.24 0.03 27.73
CA LEU A 372 -18.65 -0.88 26.66
C LEU A 372 -19.50 -1.99 27.29
N ASP A 373 -20.64 -2.32 26.67
CA ASP A 373 -21.63 -3.29 27.21
C ASP A 373 -22.02 -3.03 28.68
N GLY A 374 -22.15 -1.75 29.06
CA GLY A 374 -22.46 -1.34 30.43
C GLY A 374 -21.35 -1.61 31.45
N GLN A 375 -20.21 -2.15 31.03
CA GLN A 375 -19.01 -2.34 31.84
C GLN A 375 -18.02 -1.19 31.59
N GLN A 376 -17.65 -0.50 32.66
CA GLN A 376 -16.64 0.56 32.61
C GLN A 376 -15.26 -0.02 32.95
N SER A 377 -14.25 0.38 32.18
CA SER A 377 -12.86 0.06 32.49
C SER A 377 -12.38 0.78 33.75
N GLY A 378 -11.26 0.30 34.33
CA GLY A 378 -10.48 1.14 35.23
C GLY A 378 -9.87 2.35 34.49
N PRO A 379 -9.42 3.39 35.22
CA PRO A 379 -8.72 4.51 34.62
C PRO A 379 -7.37 4.06 34.06
N MET A 380 -7.08 4.45 32.82
CA MET A 380 -5.83 4.14 32.11
C MET A 380 -5.12 5.44 31.73
N PRO A 381 -3.77 5.49 31.67
CA PRO A 381 -3.05 6.68 31.23
C PRO A 381 -3.37 7.02 29.77
N LEU A 382 -3.52 8.31 29.49
CA LEU A 382 -3.67 8.85 28.14
C LEU A 382 -2.42 9.68 27.81
N GLU A 383 -1.58 9.14 26.93
CA GLU A 383 -0.39 9.77 26.35
C GLU A 383 -0.69 10.30 24.93
N PRO A 384 0.12 11.22 24.38
CA PRO A 384 -0.05 11.79 23.04
C PRO A 384 -0.39 10.78 21.94
N HIS A 385 0.21 9.59 22.00
CA HIS A 385 -0.08 8.49 21.08
C HIS A 385 -0.21 7.22 21.91
N THR A 386 -1.43 6.81 22.15
CA THR A 386 -1.76 5.71 23.06
C THR A 386 -2.44 4.60 22.28
N ARG A 387 -1.91 3.37 22.36
CA ARG A 387 -2.54 2.18 21.78
C ARG A 387 -2.90 1.18 22.86
N TYR A 388 -4.13 0.69 22.83
CA TYR A 388 -4.60 -0.37 23.69
C TYR A 388 -5.26 -1.48 22.88
N THR A 389 -5.05 -2.71 23.34
CA THR A 389 -5.76 -3.89 22.85
C THR A 389 -6.66 -4.43 23.96
N ALA A 390 -7.92 -4.63 23.63
CA ALA A 390 -8.95 -5.14 24.52
C ALA A 390 -9.18 -6.64 24.27
N LYS A 391 -9.07 -7.44 25.31
CA LYS A 391 -9.33 -8.89 25.29
C LYS A 391 -10.20 -9.29 26.47
N ALA A 392 -11.43 -9.75 26.21
CA ALA A 392 -12.39 -10.18 27.23
C ALA A 392 -12.58 -9.16 28.38
N GLY A 393 -12.62 -7.85 28.05
CA GLY A 393 -12.72 -6.76 29.02
C GLY A 393 -11.42 -6.40 29.75
N GLN A 394 -10.31 -7.08 29.46
CA GLN A 394 -8.97 -6.68 29.91
C GLN A 394 -8.32 -5.76 28.89
N TRP A 395 -7.78 -4.63 29.35
CA TRP A 395 -7.15 -3.62 28.50
C TRP A 395 -5.64 -3.67 28.67
N LYS A 396 -4.90 -3.86 27.57
CA LYS A 396 -3.43 -3.92 27.58
C LYS A 396 -2.85 -2.85 26.67
N LYS A 397 -1.94 -2.02 27.21
CA LYS A 397 -1.19 -1.01 26.43
C LYS A 397 -0.23 -1.72 25.47
N GLU A 398 -0.22 -1.36 24.20
CA GLU A 398 0.77 -1.89 23.25
C GLU A 398 2.12 -1.17 23.44
N GLY A 399 3.23 -1.92 23.36
CA GLY A 399 4.59 -1.38 23.54
C GLY A 399 5.16 -1.52 24.96
N GLU A 400 4.35 -1.82 25.97
CA GLU A 400 4.82 -2.32 27.26
C GLU A 400 4.93 -3.85 27.19
N GLY A 401 6.09 -4.32 26.74
CA GLY A 401 6.49 -5.72 26.80
C GLY A 401 6.89 -6.13 28.22
N GLN A 402 6.64 -7.41 28.53
CA GLN A 402 7.18 -8.14 29.67
C GLN A 402 8.70 -8.03 29.80
#